data_AF-A0A9E5QUV2-F1
#
_entry.id   AF-A0A9E5QUV2-F1
#
_cell.length_a   1.000
_cell.length_b   1.000
_cell.length_c   1.000
_cell.angle_alpha   90.00
_cell.angle_beta   90.00
_cell.angle_gamma   90.00
#
_symmetry.space_group_name_H-M   'P 1'
#
loop_
_entity.id
_entity.type
_entity.pdbx_description
1 polymer ?
#
loop_
_entity_poly.entity_id
_entity_poly.type
_entity_poly.pdbx_seq_one_letter_code
_entity_poly.pdbx_strand_id
1 'polypeptide(L)'
;MKSYQIIFCVGVIGWFLSACQTPEGGGKPPRAQKGYLDLQSWDFAQHGNLNLDGQWHFAPQKLLSPRDNFQFSRWATVPELWHKGWQPGFGFGTYQLVIALPHEHPPLSIRLNSFGTSYRFLSTSANWRKMAR
;
A
#
# COMPACT_ATOMS: atom_id res chain seq x y z
N MET A 1 47.34 8.38 38.45
CA MET A 1 46.98 7.06 37.89
C MET A 1 45.49 6.71 38.06
N LYS A 2 44.56 7.68 38.01
CA LYS A 2 43.10 7.44 38.12
C LYS A 2 42.29 8.02 36.93
N SER A 3 42.96 8.76 36.03
CA SER A 3 42.33 9.52 34.95
C SER A 3 42.15 8.71 33.65
N TYR A 4 42.98 7.68 33.42
CA TYR A 4 42.94 6.86 32.21
C TYR A 4 41.77 5.86 32.16
N GLN A 5 41.24 5.44 33.32
CA GLN A 5 40.11 4.52 33.36
C GLN A 5 38.79 5.18 32.94
N ILE A 6 38.64 6.49 33.17
CA ILE A 6 37.44 7.24 32.77
C ILE A 6 37.42 7.45 31.25
N ILE A 7 38.59 7.69 30.64
CA ILE A 7 38.72 7.89 29.19
C ILE A 7 38.45 6.58 28.42
N PHE A 8 38.82 5.44 28.99
CA PHE A 8 38.58 4.12 28.38
C PHE A 8 37.08 3.75 28.35
N CYS A 9 36.31 4.14 29.36
CA CYS A 9 34.86 3.88 29.39
C CYS A 9 34.07 4.71 28.35
N VAL A 10 34.47 5.94 28.08
CA VAL A 10 33.77 6.80 27.09
C VAL A 10 34.04 6.33 25.65
N GLY A 11 35.25 5.84 25.37
CA GLY A 11 35.61 5.29 24.04
C GLY A 11 34.88 4.00 23.67
N VAL A 12 34.58 3.13 24.64
CA VAL A 12 33.88 1.85 24.40
C VAL A 12 32.35 2.05 24.25
N ILE A 13 31.77 3.04 24.92
CA ILE A 13 30.34 3.35 24.81
C ILE A 13 30.01 4.02 23.45
N GLY A 14 30.95 4.80 22.89
CA GLY A 14 30.79 5.43 21.57
C GLY A 14 30.77 4.46 20.39
N TRP A 15 31.35 3.25 20.54
CA TRP A 15 31.36 2.21 19.51
C TRP A 15 30.09 1.37 19.44
N PHE A 16 29.23 1.41 20.46
CA PHE A 16 28.00 0.62 20.48
C PHE A 16 26.78 1.34 19.87
N LEU A 17 26.87 2.64 19.58
CA LEU A 17 25.74 3.43 19.08
C LEU A 17 25.60 3.49 17.55
N SER A 18 26.49 2.84 16.78
CA SER A 18 26.46 2.89 15.31
C SER A 18 25.72 1.73 14.63
N ALA A 19 25.01 0.88 15.38
CA ALA A 19 24.33 -0.31 14.83
C ALA A 19 22.86 -0.11 14.46
N CYS A 20 22.41 1.13 14.22
CA CYS A 20 21.11 1.39 13.60
C CYS A 20 21.32 1.97 12.20
N GLN A 21 21.82 1.14 11.29
CA GLN A 21 21.70 1.42 9.86
C GLN A 21 20.26 1.10 9.47
N THR A 22 19.37 2.08 9.58
CA THR A 22 18.12 2.03 8.81
C THR A 22 18.51 1.86 7.35
N PRO A 23 18.00 0.85 6.63
CA PRO A 23 18.28 0.69 5.22
C PRO A 23 17.73 1.91 4.46
N GLU A 24 18.56 2.93 4.27
CA GLU A 24 18.30 4.06 3.38
C GLU A 24 18.54 3.59 1.94
N GLY A 25 17.63 2.74 1.45
CA GLY A 25 17.76 2.09 0.14
C GLY A 25 16.51 2.15 -0.72
N GLY A 26 15.47 2.90 -0.36
CA GLY A 26 14.24 2.96 -1.14
C GLY A 26 13.57 4.31 -1.01
N GLY A 27 13.25 4.94 -2.15
CA GLY A 27 12.36 6.10 -2.17
C GLY A 27 11.04 5.81 -1.46
N LYS A 28 10.25 6.86 -1.18
CA LYS A 28 8.93 6.70 -0.54
C LYS A 28 8.13 5.61 -1.27
N PRO A 29 7.52 4.66 -0.54
CA PRO A 29 6.77 3.58 -1.18
C PRO A 29 5.71 4.16 -2.11
N PRO A 30 5.50 3.54 -3.30
CA PRO A 30 4.52 4.00 -4.26
C PRO A 30 3.12 4.00 -3.61
N ARG A 31 2.30 4.98 -3.98
CA ARG A 31 0.92 5.13 -3.50
C ARG A 31 -0.03 5.10 -4.68
N ALA A 32 -1.22 4.59 -4.44
CA ALA A 32 -2.25 4.54 -5.46
C ALA A 32 -2.64 5.97 -5.89
N GLN A 33 -2.65 6.21 -7.19
CA GLN A 33 -3.06 7.48 -7.78
C GLN A 33 -4.10 7.20 -8.86
N LYS A 34 -5.24 7.88 -8.77
CA LYS A 34 -6.33 7.71 -9.74
C LYS A 34 -6.65 6.23 -10.03
N GLY A 35 -6.73 5.42 -8.97
CA GLY A 35 -7.11 4.01 -9.05
C GLY A 35 -6.06 3.07 -9.63
N TYR A 36 -4.84 3.56 -9.82
CA TYR A 36 -3.71 2.77 -10.32
C TYR A 36 -2.54 2.81 -9.32
N LEU A 37 -1.92 1.66 -9.08
CA LEU A 37 -0.73 1.50 -8.27
C LEU A 37 0.33 0.78 -9.09
N ASP A 38 1.39 1.50 -9.44
CA ASP A 38 2.53 0.95 -10.16
C ASP A 38 3.54 0.36 -9.17
N LEU A 39 3.73 -0.96 -9.24
CA LEU A 39 4.70 -1.71 -8.47
C LEU A 39 5.71 -2.40 -9.37
N GLN A 40 5.81 -2.08 -10.66
CA GLN A 40 6.67 -2.81 -11.60
C GLN A 40 8.15 -2.80 -11.20
N SER A 41 8.60 -1.73 -10.56
CA SER A 41 9.96 -1.57 -10.03
C SER A 41 10.08 -1.90 -8.53
N TRP A 42 9.02 -2.42 -7.91
CA TRP A 42 9.04 -2.73 -6.47
C TRP A 42 9.68 -4.09 -6.22
N ASP A 43 10.81 -4.10 -5.52
CA ASP A 43 11.45 -5.34 -5.07
C ASP A 43 10.84 -5.78 -3.73
N PHE A 44 9.95 -6.78 -3.78
CA PHE A 44 9.31 -7.37 -2.61
C PHE A 44 10.27 -8.16 -1.70
N ALA A 45 11.41 -8.62 -2.23
CA ALA A 45 12.42 -9.32 -1.43
C ALA A 45 13.26 -8.34 -0.60
N GLN A 46 13.57 -7.16 -1.17
CA GLN A 46 14.34 -6.12 -0.47
C GLN A 46 13.48 -5.23 0.42
N HIS A 47 12.33 -4.77 -0.09
CA HIS A 47 11.50 -3.78 0.60
C HIS A 47 10.30 -4.37 1.35
N GLY A 48 10.00 -5.65 1.11
CA GLY A 48 8.92 -6.35 1.81
C GLY A 48 7.52 -5.92 1.36
N ASN A 49 6.61 -5.88 2.33
CA ASN A 49 5.22 -5.50 2.10
C ASN A 49 5.07 -3.98 1.90
N LEU A 50 3.96 -3.59 1.29
CA LEU A 50 3.58 -2.18 1.17
C LEU A 50 2.08 -2.04 1.41
N ASN A 51 1.67 -0.83 1.81
CA ASN A 51 0.26 -0.50 1.92
C ASN A 51 -0.31 -0.17 0.54
N LEU A 52 -1.54 -0.59 0.29
CA LEU A 52 -2.29 -0.20 -0.91
C LEU A 52 -2.92 1.21 -0.76
N ASP A 53 -2.28 2.11 -0.01
CA ASP A 53 -2.83 3.42 0.36
C ASP A 53 -2.86 4.39 -0.83
N GLY A 54 -3.85 5.27 -0.86
CA GLY A 54 -3.97 6.33 -1.87
C GLY A 54 -5.36 6.43 -2.47
N GLN A 55 -5.43 6.92 -3.71
CA GLN A 55 -6.69 7.16 -4.42
C GLN A 55 -7.15 5.92 -5.18
N TRP A 56 -8.30 5.39 -4.78
CA TRP A 56 -8.96 4.24 -5.41
C TRP A 56 -10.17 4.72 -6.21
N HIS A 57 -10.52 3.99 -7.27
CA HIS A 57 -11.81 4.20 -7.91
C HIS A 57 -12.94 3.80 -6.94
N PHE A 58 -14.01 4.59 -6.90
CA PHE A 58 -15.18 4.32 -6.08
C PHE A 58 -16.48 4.51 -6.86
N ALA A 59 -17.35 3.51 -6.76
CA ALA A 59 -18.69 3.49 -7.31
C ALA A 59 -19.72 3.38 -6.17
N PRO A 60 -20.33 4.50 -5.73
CA PRO A 60 -21.31 4.49 -4.65
C PRO A 60 -22.61 3.82 -5.09
N GLN A 61 -23.31 3.17 -4.14
CA GLN A 61 -24.60 2.51 -4.34
C GLN A 61 -24.61 1.45 -5.46
N LYS A 62 -23.44 0.86 -5.73
CA LYS A 62 -23.25 -0.19 -6.74
C LYS A 62 -22.41 -1.33 -6.16
N LEU A 63 -22.87 -2.57 -6.34
CA LEU A 63 -22.10 -3.79 -6.08
C LEU A 63 -21.75 -4.41 -7.43
N LEU A 64 -20.52 -4.16 -7.88
CA LEU A 64 -20.05 -4.60 -9.19
C LEU A 64 -19.31 -5.93 -9.07
N SER A 65 -19.50 -6.79 -10.06
CA SER A 65 -18.70 -7.99 -10.31
C SER A 65 -17.52 -7.66 -11.23
N PRO A 66 -16.51 -8.54 -11.36
CA PRO A 66 -15.36 -8.27 -12.22
C PRO A 66 -15.70 -8.27 -13.72
N ARG A 67 -16.89 -8.75 -14.09
CA ARG A 67 -17.37 -8.72 -15.48
C ARG A 67 -18.16 -7.46 -15.81
N ASP A 68 -18.57 -6.70 -14.80
CA ASP A 68 -19.31 -5.46 -15.00
C ASP A 68 -18.35 -4.35 -15.43
N ASN A 69 -18.81 -3.50 -16.33
CA ASN A 69 -18.07 -2.30 -16.68
C ASN A 69 -18.01 -1.37 -15.47
N PHE A 70 -16.81 -1.15 -14.94
CA PHE A 70 -16.60 -0.27 -13.82
C PHE A 70 -16.77 1.19 -14.27
N GLN A 71 -17.99 1.71 -14.12
CA GLN A 71 -18.27 3.13 -14.28
C GLN A 71 -17.92 3.83 -12.97
N PHE A 72 -16.64 4.15 -12.79
CA PHE A 72 -16.21 4.96 -11.66
C PHE A 72 -16.85 6.34 -11.77
N SER A 73 -17.23 6.91 -10.63
CA SER A 73 -17.69 8.29 -10.57
C SER A 73 -16.81 9.16 -9.69
N ARG A 74 -16.02 8.55 -8.78
CA ARG A 74 -15.27 9.29 -7.76
C ARG A 74 -13.97 8.58 -7.36
N TRP A 75 -13.09 9.35 -6.73
CA TRP A 75 -11.91 8.86 -6.03
C TRP A 75 -12.20 8.76 -4.53
N ALA A 76 -11.87 7.62 -3.93
CA ALA A 76 -11.84 7.46 -2.49
C ALA A 76 -10.39 7.41 -2.01
N THR A 77 -10.07 8.18 -0.97
CA THR A 77 -8.77 8.11 -0.31
C THR A 77 -8.80 6.96 0.68
N VAL A 78 -8.10 5.86 0.39
CA VAL A 78 -7.94 4.72 1.32
C VAL A 78 -6.69 4.96 2.17
N PRO A 79 -6.76 4.76 3.51
CA PRO A 79 -7.81 4.08 4.29
C PRO A 79 -8.87 5.01 4.91
N GLU A 80 -9.06 6.22 4.39
CA GLU A 80 -10.04 7.15 4.94
C GLU A 80 -11.48 6.69 4.68
N LEU A 81 -12.40 7.17 5.54
CA LEU A 81 -13.82 6.91 5.39
C LEU A 81 -14.36 7.65 4.16
N TRP A 82 -14.92 6.91 3.20
CA TRP A 82 -15.50 7.46 1.96
C TRP A 82 -16.57 8.53 2.18
N HIS A 83 -17.25 8.51 3.33
CA HIS A 83 -18.30 9.46 3.67
C HIS A 83 -17.78 10.79 4.23
N LYS A 84 -16.47 10.94 4.51
CA LYS A 84 -15.84 12.19 5.04
C LYS A 84 -15.82 13.36 4.04
N GLY A 85 -16.89 13.54 3.27
CA GLY A 85 -17.10 14.74 2.47
C GLY A 85 -18.40 14.82 1.68
N TRP A 86 -19.22 13.75 1.58
CA TRP A 86 -20.26 13.73 0.54
C TRP A 86 -21.54 12.91 0.79
N GLN A 87 -21.65 12.02 1.78
CA GLN A 87 -22.85 11.20 1.99
C GLN A 87 -23.11 10.88 3.47
N PRO A 88 -24.36 10.53 3.85
CA PRO A 88 -24.65 9.95 5.16
C PRO A 88 -23.74 8.73 5.38
N GLY A 89 -23.33 8.46 6.63
CA GLY A 89 -22.45 7.33 6.97
C GLY A 89 -23.02 5.93 6.68
N PHE A 90 -24.20 5.85 6.05
CA PHE A 90 -24.89 4.63 5.65
C PHE A 90 -24.92 4.49 4.13
N GLY A 91 -24.56 3.31 3.65
CA GLY A 91 -24.58 2.98 2.23
C GLY A 91 -23.67 1.81 1.92
N PHE A 92 -23.52 1.54 0.63
CA PHE A 92 -22.61 0.54 0.09
C PHE A 92 -21.96 1.08 -1.18
N GLY A 93 -20.90 0.43 -1.63
CA GLY A 93 -20.24 0.79 -2.87
C GLY A 93 -19.13 -0.17 -3.20
N THR A 94 -18.64 -0.10 -4.44
CA THR A 94 -17.52 -0.89 -4.91
C THR A 94 -16.27 -0.02 -4.99
N TYR A 95 -15.19 -0.51 -4.40
CA TYR A 95 -13.85 0.05 -4.55
C TYR A 95 -13.09 -0.75 -5.60
N GLN A 96 -12.28 -0.08 -6.40
CA GLN A 96 -11.41 -0.74 -7.36
C GLN A 96 -10.03 -0.08 -7.36
N LEU A 97 -9.01 -0.94 -7.31
CA LEU A 97 -7.62 -0.59 -7.50
C LEU A 97 -7.03 -1.52 -8.57
N VAL A 98 -6.34 -0.94 -9.53
CA VAL A 98 -5.53 -1.68 -10.51
C VAL A 98 -4.08 -1.63 -10.06
N ILE A 99 -3.46 -2.79 -9.91
CA ILE A 99 -2.08 -2.93 -9.47
C ILE A 99 -1.26 -3.50 -10.61
N ALA A 100 -0.19 -2.81 -11.00
CA ALA A 100 0.78 -3.34 -11.95
C ALA A 100 1.95 -3.96 -11.17
N LEU A 101 2.05 -5.28 -11.24
CA LEU A 101 3.09 -6.04 -10.56
C LEU A 101 4.37 -6.13 -11.42
N PRO A 102 5.54 -6.35 -10.79
CA PRO A 102 6.76 -6.76 -11.50
C PRO A 102 6.52 -8.02 -12.33
N HIS A 103 7.36 -8.25 -13.35
CA HIS A 103 7.30 -9.48 -14.13
C HIS A 103 7.56 -10.73 -13.29
N GLU A 104 8.49 -10.62 -12.33
CA GLU A 104 8.84 -11.68 -11.39
C GLU A 104 8.64 -11.18 -9.97
N HIS A 105 7.88 -11.94 -9.18
CA HIS A 105 7.64 -11.65 -7.77
C HIS A 105 7.40 -12.96 -7.03
N PRO A 106 7.69 -13.04 -5.71
CA PRO A 106 7.30 -14.18 -4.91
C PRO A 106 5.77 -14.31 -4.85
N PRO A 107 5.22 -15.43 -4.35
CA PRO A 107 3.79 -15.52 -4.05
C PRO A 107 3.35 -14.37 -3.15
N LEU A 108 2.36 -13.59 -3.60
CA LEU A 108 1.85 -12.43 -2.89
C LEU A 108 0.52 -12.76 -2.22
N SER A 109 0.25 -12.08 -1.12
CA SER A 109 -1.04 -12.09 -0.44
C SER A 109 -1.53 -10.66 -0.23
N ILE A 110 -2.84 -10.49 -0.19
CA ILE A 110 -3.46 -9.22 0.16
C ILE A 110 -3.97 -9.32 1.58
N ARG A 111 -3.50 -8.42 2.44
CA ARG A 111 -4.06 -8.22 3.77
C ARG A 111 -5.07 -7.10 3.72
N LEU A 112 -6.34 -7.43 3.97
CA LEU A 112 -7.41 -6.45 4.14
C LEU A 112 -7.56 -6.19 5.63
N ASN A 113 -7.33 -4.95 6.06
CA ASN A 113 -7.73 -4.51 7.39
C ASN A 113 -9.25 -4.35 7.45
N SER A 114 -9.82 -4.23 8.64
CA SER A 114 -11.28 -4.23 8.85
C SER A 114 -12.00 -3.22 7.94
N PHE A 115 -12.77 -3.73 6.97
CA PHE A 115 -13.77 -2.97 6.22
C PHE A 115 -15.12 -3.19 6.89
N GLY A 116 -15.55 -2.26 7.74
CA GLY A 116 -16.89 -2.31 8.32
C GLY A 116 -17.98 -1.96 7.27
N THR A 117 -19.21 -2.48 7.36
CA THR A 117 -19.71 -3.54 8.26
C THR A 117 -19.62 -4.94 7.65
N SER A 118 -19.57 -5.04 6.32
CA SER A 118 -19.32 -6.27 5.59
C SER A 118 -18.68 -5.94 4.24
N TYR A 119 -17.97 -6.91 3.66
CA TYR A 119 -17.37 -6.76 2.35
C TYR A 119 -17.29 -8.09 1.62
N ARG A 120 -17.20 -8.01 0.29
CA ARG A 120 -16.79 -9.11 -0.58
C ARG A 120 -15.53 -8.70 -1.29
N PHE A 121 -14.47 -9.50 -1.17
CA PHE A 121 -13.25 -9.30 -1.92
C PHE A 121 -13.31 -10.07 -3.25
N LEU A 122 -12.93 -9.39 -4.32
CA LEU A 122 -12.85 -9.95 -5.66
C LEU A 122 -11.48 -9.57 -6.22
N SER A 123 -10.79 -10.54 -6.81
CA SER A 123 -9.55 -10.31 -7.53
C SER A 123 -9.63 -10.95 -8.91
N THR A 124 -9.10 -10.26 -9.90
CA THR A 124 -8.89 -10.81 -11.23
C THR A 124 -7.46 -10.50 -11.65
N SER A 125 -6.79 -11.51 -12.21
CA SER A 125 -5.58 -11.28 -12.98
C SER A 125 -6.01 -11.03 -14.42
N ALA A 126 -5.65 -9.86 -14.93
CA ALA A 126 -5.84 -9.55 -16.33
C ALA A 126 -4.52 -9.04 -16.90
N ASN A 127 -4.17 -9.55 -18.08
CA ASN A 127 -3.02 -9.05 -18.80
C ASN A 127 -3.41 -7.71 -19.44
N TRP A 128 -2.97 -6.59 -18.86
CA TRP A 128 -3.35 -5.25 -19.29
C TRP A 128 -3.08 -4.99 -20.79
N ARG A 129 -2.09 -5.69 -21.37
CA ARG A 129 -1.79 -5.65 -22.82
C ARG A 129 -2.95 -6.10 -23.71
N LYS A 130 -3.92 -6.84 -23.17
CA LYS A 130 -5.15 -7.24 -23.88
C LYS A 130 -6.33 -6.28 -23.66
N MET A 131 -6.22 -5.35 -22.71
CA MET A 131 -7.29 -4.40 -22.34
C MET A 131 -7.10 -3.02 -22.97
N ALA A 132 -5.91 -2.71 -23.50
CA ALA A 132 -5.61 -1.47 -24.22
C ALA A 132 -5.95 -1.53 -25.73
N ARG A 133 -6.89 -2.39 -26.14
CA ARG A 133 -7.40 -2.48 -27.51
C ARG A 133 -8.89 -2.21 -27.53
#